data_AF-A0AA44VTX8-F1
#
_entry.id   AF-A0AA44VTX8-F1
#
_cell.length_a   1.000
_cell.length_b   1.000
_cell.length_c   1.000
_cell.angle_alpha   90.00
_cell.angle_beta   90.00
_cell.angle_gamma   90.00
#
_symmetry.space_group_name_H-M   'P 1'
#
loop_
_entity.id
_entity.type
_entity.pdbx_description
1 polymer ?
#
loop_
_entity_poly.entity_id
_entity_poly.type
_entity_poly.pdbx_seq_one_letter_code
_entity_poly.pdbx_strand_id
1 'polypeptide(L)'
;MQMPCVNTLSRWLFKGSIATVLITCASWSTVSVANDKFEGIPGERTCFFRYGPVSADPYINVAYPDAAVKYWGAAFTVPDGAKLKLEGQFPHSRYMSFISYDDRGRPVQSLPDYMIKPSQSSVNPFREGSQRDSVLRSYQVNILNAQPKTDYTAGQIRDGAEMDELHAPKSSANQQVIIYRIYAKDENSDGTGNTALPQPVVTLASGKELRGQQACDSLQSAQPLKAQLNALGIPVEKYRELVTQPNKPAGFPATNPSTWHIQLDRESLLGIYTGKINPEARRSTGGFYPNLDNNYIRTVVNRKHGPVFVLRAKAPVTPKTFHGVKKMTKGDLRYWSVCSNKGFAVTKVNDCLYDEAIPVDKDGYYTVAVSRAADRPRNAFAQCGVGWLPMADDGDGIIDEDASIVQIRHMLAAPEFSHAIQNIQQDKDIAPVMGEYYPRTFYTTTNNFELMIPCSG
;
A
#
# COMPACT_ATOMS: atom_id res chain seq x y z
N MET A 1 -70.14 -5.99 14.13
CA MET A 1 -69.95 -6.00 15.60
C MET A 1 -69.52 -4.60 16.01
N GLN A 2 -70.47 -3.71 16.24
CA GLN A 2 -71.08 -3.36 17.54
C GLN A 2 -70.16 -2.53 18.45
N MET A 3 -70.42 -1.22 18.39
CA MET A 3 -70.29 -0.12 19.37
C MET A 3 -70.58 -0.52 20.84
N PRO A 4 -70.22 0.27 21.89
CA PRO A 4 -70.80 1.62 22.18
C PRO A 4 -69.77 2.72 22.62
N CYS A 5 -69.99 4.01 22.27
CA CYS A 5 -70.72 5.10 22.97
C CYS A 5 -70.05 5.53 24.31
N VAL A 6 -69.88 6.82 24.66
CA VAL A 6 -70.91 7.89 24.78
C VAL A 6 -70.28 9.30 24.72
N ASN A 7 -71.03 10.22 24.11
CA ASN A 7 -70.86 11.67 23.97
C ASN A 7 -71.06 12.46 25.28
N THR A 8 -70.53 13.69 25.34
CA THR A 8 -71.38 14.89 25.50
C THR A 8 -70.68 16.16 25.01
N LEU A 9 -71.31 16.82 24.04
CA LEU A 9 -71.05 18.19 23.59
C LEU A 9 -72.35 18.97 23.84
N SER A 10 -72.27 20.06 24.59
CA SER A 10 -73.37 21.03 24.74
C SER A 10 -73.22 22.12 23.69
N ARG A 11 -74.28 22.32 22.90
CA ARG A 11 -74.46 23.39 21.91
C ARG A 11 -74.93 24.67 22.59
N TRP A 12 -74.34 25.81 22.26
CA TRP A 12 -75.08 27.07 22.10
C TRP A 12 -74.55 27.84 20.89
N LEU A 13 -75.46 28.11 19.96
CA LEU A 13 -75.30 28.93 18.76
C LEU A 13 -75.12 30.40 19.15
N PHE A 14 -74.21 31.15 18.50
CA PHE A 14 -74.48 32.56 18.14
C PHE A 14 -73.49 33.05 17.06
N LYS A 15 -74.10 33.53 15.96
CA LYS A 15 -73.69 34.54 14.96
C LYS A 15 -72.20 34.82 14.72
N GLY A 16 -71.81 34.63 13.46
CA GLY A 16 -70.48 34.97 12.96
C GLY A 16 -70.17 36.47 12.96
N SER A 17 -68.86 36.74 13.08
CA SER A 17 -68.14 37.83 12.46
C SER A 17 -66.70 37.38 12.28
N ILE A 18 -66.19 37.51 11.06
CA ILE A 18 -64.85 37.12 10.63
C ILE A 18 -63.86 38.09 11.26
N ALA A 19 -62.94 37.57 12.09
CA ALA A 19 -61.76 38.31 12.54
C ALA A 19 -60.52 37.60 12.01
N THR A 20 -59.85 38.23 11.06
CA THR A 20 -58.62 37.75 10.43
C THR A 20 -57.49 37.76 11.46
N VAL A 21 -57.07 36.59 11.94
CA VAL A 21 -55.86 36.45 12.76
C VAL A 21 -54.67 36.32 11.83
N LEU A 22 -53.84 37.38 11.76
CA LEU A 22 -52.52 37.34 11.16
C LEU A 22 -51.59 36.54 12.09
N ILE A 23 -51.38 35.27 11.77
CA ILE A 23 -50.33 34.44 12.39
C ILE A 23 -49.02 34.79 11.69
N THR A 24 -48.19 35.63 12.31
CA THR A 24 -46.79 35.79 11.93
C THR A 24 -46.03 34.53 12.35
N CYS A 25 -45.88 33.58 11.42
CA CYS A 25 -44.89 32.51 11.55
C CYS A 25 -43.49 33.14 11.47
N ALA A 26 -42.86 33.36 12.62
CA ALA A 26 -41.42 33.55 12.67
C ALA A 26 -40.77 32.20 12.34
N SER A 27 -40.38 32.01 11.08
CA SER A 27 -39.53 30.90 10.66
C SER A 27 -38.13 31.12 11.22
N TRP A 28 -37.82 30.48 12.34
CA TRP A 28 -36.45 30.32 12.80
C TRP A 28 -35.77 29.31 11.89
N SER A 29 -35.12 29.81 10.85
CA SER A 29 -34.20 29.04 10.03
C SER A 29 -32.94 28.78 10.86
N THR A 30 -32.89 27.71 11.65
CA THR A 30 -31.62 27.23 12.19
C THR A 30 -30.80 26.65 11.05
N VAL A 31 -29.96 27.48 10.43
CA VAL A 31 -28.88 26.98 9.57
C VAL A 31 -27.94 26.23 10.50
N SER A 32 -28.04 24.90 10.52
CA SER A 32 -27.04 24.04 11.15
C SER A 32 -25.76 24.15 10.34
N VAL A 33 -24.90 25.09 10.68
CA VAL A 33 -23.53 25.13 10.16
C VAL A 33 -22.80 23.98 10.84
N ALA A 34 -22.43 22.94 10.08
CA ALA A 34 -21.61 21.85 10.59
C ALA A 34 -20.33 22.45 11.19
N ASN A 35 -20.11 22.22 12.48
CA ASN A 35 -18.97 22.75 13.22
C ASN A 35 -17.76 21.81 13.07
N ASP A 36 -17.55 21.33 11.83
CA ASP A 36 -16.52 20.34 11.52
C ASP A 36 -15.16 21.04 11.54
N LYS A 37 -14.27 20.61 12.44
CA LYS A 37 -12.86 21.01 12.37
C LYS A 37 -12.26 20.35 11.14
N PHE A 38 -11.71 21.15 10.23
CA PHE A 38 -10.92 20.63 9.11
C PHE A 38 -9.67 19.91 9.64
N GLU A 39 -9.68 18.59 9.63
CA GLU A 39 -8.51 17.77 9.84
C GLU A 39 -7.94 17.35 8.48
N GLY A 40 -6.81 17.95 8.10
CA GLY A 40 -6.10 17.56 6.89
C GLY A 40 -5.52 16.15 7.01
N ILE A 41 -5.27 15.50 5.87
CA ILE A 41 -4.60 14.19 5.86
C ILE A 41 -3.22 14.33 6.52
N PRO A 42 -2.89 13.53 7.55
CA PRO A 42 -1.66 13.70 8.32
C PRO A 42 -0.40 13.38 7.50
N GLY A 43 0.74 13.77 8.04
CA GLY A 43 2.08 13.48 7.51
C GLY A 43 2.72 14.63 6.73
N GLU A 44 4.06 14.63 6.73
CA GLU A 44 4.88 15.69 6.14
C GLU A 44 4.74 15.75 4.61
N ARG A 45 4.78 16.97 4.08
CA ARG A 45 4.82 17.29 2.64
C ARG A 45 5.77 18.46 2.43
N THR A 46 6.42 18.53 1.27
CA THR A 46 7.21 19.70 0.85
C THR A 46 6.66 20.30 -0.43
N CYS A 47 7.20 21.44 -0.88
CA CYS A 47 6.81 22.02 -2.17
C CYS A 47 7.11 21.09 -3.36
N PHE A 48 8.01 20.12 -3.20
CA PHE A 48 8.35 19.13 -4.22
C PHE A 48 7.57 17.82 -4.04
N PHE A 49 7.62 17.23 -2.85
CA PHE A 49 6.88 16.02 -2.49
C PHE A 49 5.48 16.37 -1.98
N ARG A 50 4.60 16.73 -2.91
CA ARG A 50 3.23 17.21 -2.62
C ARG A 50 2.20 16.09 -2.51
N TYR A 51 2.42 14.97 -3.21
CA TYR A 51 1.49 13.84 -3.19
C TYR A 51 1.87 12.86 -2.08
N GLY A 52 0.89 12.44 -1.29
CA GLY A 52 1.10 11.56 -0.14
C GLY A 52 1.08 12.32 1.21
N PRO A 53 1.64 11.74 2.29
CA PRO A 53 2.07 10.36 2.31
C PRO A 53 0.90 9.42 2.02
N VAL A 54 1.12 8.47 1.12
CA VAL A 54 0.23 7.32 0.93
C VAL A 54 0.65 6.28 1.98
N SER A 55 -0.32 5.57 2.58
CA SER A 55 -0.11 4.47 3.54
C SER A 55 -1.48 3.84 3.88
N ALA A 56 -1.54 2.96 4.88
CA ALA A 56 -2.81 2.62 5.53
C ALA A 56 -3.48 3.87 6.15
N ASP A 57 -4.75 3.78 6.50
CA ASP A 57 -5.46 4.88 7.19
C ASP A 57 -4.71 5.28 8.48
N PRO A 58 -4.69 6.58 8.87
CA PRO A 58 -5.48 7.71 8.34
C PRO A 58 -4.84 8.45 7.16
N TYR A 59 -3.83 7.86 6.50
CA TYR A 59 -3.17 8.49 5.35
C TYR A 59 -3.96 8.30 4.05
N ILE A 60 -3.42 8.73 2.91
CA ILE A 60 -4.02 8.40 1.61
C ILE A 60 -3.90 6.87 1.42
N ASN A 61 -5.00 6.15 1.53
CA ASN A 61 -5.05 4.70 1.39
C ASN A 61 -5.57 4.32 0.00
N VAL A 62 -4.65 4.04 -0.93
CA VAL A 62 -4.95 3.67 -2.32
C VAL A 62 -3.80 2.89 -2.94
N ALA A 63 -4.11 1.99 -3.88
CA ALA A 63 -3.14 1.16 -4.62
C ALA A 63 -2.36 0.15 -3.75
N TYR A 64 -3.04 -0.45 -2.76
CA TYR A 64 -2.51 -1.47 -1.85
C TYR A 64 -1.22 -1.06 -1.13
N PRO A 65 -1.22 0.12 -0.48
CA PRO A 65 -0.02 0.56 0.21
C PRO A 65 0.26 -0.41 1.36
N ASP A 66 1.54 -0.65 1.63
CA ASP A 66 1.89 -1.41 2.83
C ASP A 66 1.77 -0.50 4.07
N ALA A 67 1.16 -1.01 5.14
CA ALA A 67 0.92 -0.25 6.37
C ALA A 67 2.22 0.19 7.07
N ALA A 68 3.31 -0.55 6.89
CA ALA A 68 4.63 -0.21 7.44
C ALA A 68 5.44 0.76 6.56
N VAL A 69 4.81 1.39 5.57
CA VAL A 69 5.48 2.13 4.51
C VAL A 69 4.83 3.49 4.28
N LYS A 70 5.66 4.51 4.04
CA LYS A 70 5.23 5.83 3.58
C LYS A 70 5.75 6.10 2.17
N TYR A 71 4.88 6.67 1.33
CA TYR A 71 5.17 6.99 -0.07
C TYR A 71 4.87 8.46 -0.35
N TRP A 72 5.82 9.16 -0.97
CA TRP A 72 5.65 10.54 -1.42
C TRP A 72 5.89 10.67 -2.91
N GLY A 73 4.96 11.29 -3.62
CA GLY A 73 5.05 11.55 -5.05
C GLY A 73 5.41 13.00 -5.35
N ALA A 74 6.21 13.18 -6.39
CA ALA A 74 6.51 14.46 -7.01
C ALA A 74 6.16 14.41 -8.51
N ALA A 75 5.37 15.37 -8.97
CA ALA A 75 5.11 15.62 -10.39
C ALA A 75 5.73 16.97 -10.75
N PHE A 76 6.66 17.00 -11.70
CA PHE A 76 7.49 18.17 -11.98
C PHE A 76 7.96 18.19 -13.43
N THR A 77 8.55 19.30 -13.85
CA THR A 77 9.13 19.50 -15.18
C THR A 77 10.48 20.19 -15.01
N VAL A 78 11.58 19.51 -15.34
CA VAL A 78 12.90 20.16 -15.35
C VAL A 78 12.97 21.13 -16.54
N PRO A 79 13.27 22.42 -16.34
CA PRO A 79 13.44 23.38 -17.42
C PRO A 79 14.54 22.95 -18.39
N ASP A 80 14.42 23.34 -19.66
CA ASP A 80 15.41 22.96 -20.67
C ASP A 80 16.78 23.57 -20.33
N GLY A 81 17.83 22.75 -20.46
CA GLY A 81 19.20 23.11 -20.07
C GLY A 81 19.47 23.18 -18.56
N ALA A 82 18.44 23.04 -17.71
CA ALA A 82 18.62 22.97 -16.26
C ALA A 82 19.02 21.56 -15.79
N LYS A 83 19.67 21.48 -14.64
CA LYS A 83 19.99 20.24 -13.93
C LYS A 83 19.23 20.18 -12.62
N LEU A 84 18.65 19.03 -12.31
CA LEU A 84 17.98 18.77 -11.04
C LEU A 84 18.77 17.75 -10.23
N LYS A 85 18.97 18.05 -8.95
CA LYS A 85 19.54 17.16 -7.95
C LYS A 85 18.65 17.13 -6.72
N LEU A 86 18.50 15.96 -6.11
CA LEU A 86 17.87 15.78 -4.80
C LEU A 86 18.95 15.61 -3.75
N GLU A 87 18.91 16.40 -2.69
CA GLU A 87 19.81 16.29 -1.54
C GLU A 87 19.00 15.83 -0.31
N GLY A 88 19.54 14.87 0.43
CA GLY A 88 18.84 14.31 1.60
C GLY A 88 19.75 13.56 2.55
N GLN A 89 19.15 13.03 3.61
CA GLN A 89 19.77 12.10 4.53
C GLN A 89 19.09 10.75 4.39
N PHE A 90 19.86 9.67 4.49
CA PHE A 90 19.33 8.32 4.57
C PHE A 90 18.38 8.22 5.79
N PRO A 91 17.11 7.81 5.68
CA PRO A 91 16.22 7.71 6.84
C PRO A 91 16.63 6.57 7.78
N HIS A 92 16.26 6.64 9.06
CA HIS A 92 16.37 5.53 10.01
C HIS A 92 15.27 4.49 9.72
N SER A 93 15.57 3.59 8.78
CA SER A 93 14.63 2.57 8.34
C SER A 93 15.35 1.32 7.83
N ARG A 94 14.60 0.30 7.40
CA ARG A 94 15.18 -0.88 6.77
C ARG A 94 15.44 -0.71 5.28
N TYR A 95 14.58 0.05 4.62
CA TYR A 95 14.72 0.30 3.19
C TYR A 95 14.15 1.68 2.81
N MET A 96 14.75 2.27 1.77
CA MET A 96 14.19 3.40 1.05
C MET A 96 14.55 3.34 -0.44
N SER A 97 13.79 4.06 -1.26
CA SER A 97 14.01 4.08 -2.72
C SER A 97 13.49 5.35 -3.37
N PHE A 98 14.10 5.71 -4.49
CA PHE A 98 13.48 6.55 -5.50
C PHE A 98 13.15 5.74 -6.73
N ILE A 99 11.95 5.93 -7.29
CA ILE A 99 11.56 5.30 -8.55
C ILE A 99 10.90 6.34 -9.43
N SER A 100 11.30 6.36 -10.70
CA SER A 100 10.71 7.21 -11.74
C SER A 100 9.64 6.48 -12.54
N TYR A 101 8.70 7.21 -13.11
CA TYR A 101 7.54 6.64 -13.82
C TYR A 101 7.20 7.39 -15.10
N ASP A 102 6.62 6.66 -16.06
CA ASP A 102 6.01 7.25 -17.26
C ASP A 102 4.57 7.75 -17.01
N ASP A 103 3.92 8.31 -18.04
CA ASP A 103 2.54 8.83 -17.98
C ASP A 103 1.45 7.76 -17.77
N ARG A 104 1.80 6.48 -17.92
CA ARG A 104 0.94 5.33 -17.60
C ARG A 104 1.19 4.77 -16.21
N GLY A 105 2.08 5.39 -15.44
CA GLY A 105 2.47 4.93 -14.11
C GLY A 105 3.33 3.67 -14.11
N ARG A 106 3.93 3.31 -15.25
CA ARG A 106 4.88 2.20 -15.33
C ARG A 106 6.25 2.66 -14.85
N PRO A 107 6.95 1.87 -14.03
CA PRO A 107 8.30 2.21 -13.60
C PRO A 107 9.24 2.37 -14.79
N VAL A 108 10.10 3.39 -14.72
CA VAL A 108 11.20 3.61 -15.67
C VAL A 108 12.52 3.12 -15.07
N GLN A 109 12.87 3.56 -13.86
CA GLN A 109 14.06 3.10 -13.14
C GLN A 109 13.81 3.06 -11.63
N SER A 110 14.34 2.04 -10.96
CA SER A 110 14.46 1.99 -9.50
C SER A 110 15.88 2.34 -9.07
N LEU A 111 15.99 3.16 -8.03
CA LEU A 111 17.22 3.46 -7.30
C LEU A 111 17.00 3.11 -5.82
N PRO A 112 17.29 1.85 -5.41
CA PRO A 112 17.20 1.41 -4.02
C PRO A 112 18.36 1.94 -3.18
N ASP A 113 18.13 2.05 -1.87
CA ASP A 113 19.05 2.61 -0.89
C ASP A 113 20.51 2.18 -0.99
N TYR A 114 20.79 0.88 -1.02
CA TYR A 114 22.13 0.32 -0.96
C TYR A 114 22.98 0.72 -2.17
N MET A 115 22.34 1.03 -3.30
CA MET A 115 22.99 1.52 -4.51
C MET A 115 23.29 3.01 -4.46
N ILE A 116 22.59 3.79 -3.65
CA ILE A 116 22.79 5.24 -3.60
C ILE A 116 24.18 5.53 -3.05
N LYS A 117 24.98 6.26 -3.82
CA LYS A 117 26.29 6.73 -3.40
C LYS A 117 26.14 7.75 -2.27
N PRO A 118 26.76 7.54 -1.10
CA PRO A 118 26.74 8.55 -0.03
C PRO A 118 27.53 9.79 -0.45
N SER A 119 27.16 10.94 0.12
CA SER A 119 27.96 12.17 -0.01
C SER A 119 29.35 11.98 0.61
N GLN A 120 30.29 12.86 0.25
CA GLN A 120 31.63 12.85 0.83
C GLN A 120 31.55 12.85 2.37
N SER A 121 32.37 11.99 2.99
CA SER A 121 32.42 11.79 4.45
C SER A 121 31.14 11.23 5.09
N SER A 122 30.13 10.85 4.30
CA SER A 122 28.95 10.13 4.77
C SER A 122 29.06 8.63 4.51
N VAL A 123 28.30 7.84 5.26
CA VAL A 123 28.15 6.40 5.06
C VAL A 123 26.77 6.10 4.50
N ASN A 124 26.66 5.05 3.70
CA ASN A 124 25.37 4.49 3.33
C ASN A 124 24.98 3.40 4.38
N PRO A 125 23.99 3.66 5.26
CA PRO A 125 23.61 2.77 6.35
C PRO A 125 22.88 1.51 5.88
N PHE A 126 22.51 1.43 4.59
CA PHE A 126 21.70 0.34 4.06
C PHE A 126 22.52 -0.78 3.38
N ARG A 127 23.84 -0.65 3.35
CA ARG A 127 24.74 -1.69 2.85
C ARG A 127 25.08 -2.67 3.96
N GLU A 128 25.24 -3.94 3.60
CA GLU A 128 25.64 -4.98 4.54
C GLU A 128 26.91 -4.57 5.33
N GLY A 129 26.87 -4.74 6.65
CA GLY A 129 27.97 -4.40 7.54
C GLY A 129 28.10 -2.91 7.89
N SER A 130 27.43 -2.00 7.17
CA SER A 130 27.46 -0.56 7.46
C SER A 130 26.82 -0.21 8.79
N GLN A 131 27.32 0.86 9.41
CA GLN A 131 26.73 1.46 10.61
C GLN A 131 25.41 2.17 10.26
N ARG A 132 24.32 1.78 10.91
CA ARG A 132 22.96 2.30 10.70
C ARG A 132 22.67 3.56 11.49
N ASP A 133 23.34 3.72 12.63
CA ASP A 133 23.20 4.83 13.58
C ASP A 133 24.18 5.99 13.32
N SER A 134 24.95 5.93 12.24
CA SER A 134 25.84 7.03 11.83
C SER A 134 25.05 8.32 11.63
N VAL A 135 25.54 9.42 12.20
CA VAL A 135 25.02 10.78 11.96
C VAL A 135 25.49 11.35 10.61
N LEU A 136 26.59 10.82 10.06
CA LEU A 136 27.12 11.21 8.74
C LEU A 136 26.49 10.33 7.67
N ARG A 137 25.30 10.72 7.19
CA ARG A 137 24.40 9.88 6.40
C ARG A 137 23.74 10.62 5.23
N SER A 138 24.42 11.61 4.67
CA SER A 138 23.89 12.40 3.56
C SER A 138 24.10 11.71 2.21
N TYR A 139 23.23 12.01 1.25
CA TYR A 139 23.37 11.59 -0.16
C TYR A 139 22.91 12.69 -1.11
N GLN A 140 23.28 12.52 -2.38
CA GLN A 140 22.77 13.34 -3.49
C GLN A 140 22.42 12.44 -4.68
N VAL A 141 21.30 12.72 -5.34
CA VAL A 141 20.86 11.99 -6.55
C VAL A 141 20.55 12.98 -7.67
N ASN A 142 21.22 12.84 -8.81
CA ASN A 142 20.95 13.60 -10.02
C ASN A 142 19.72 13.01 -10.74
N ILE A 143 18.79 13.87 -11.15
CA ILE A 143 17.60 13.46 -11.90
C ILE A 143 17.81 13.78 -13.37
N LEU A 144 17.86 12.74 -14.20
CA LEU A 144 18.18 12.85 -15.62
C LEU A 144 16.92 12.76 -16.49
N ASN A 145 16.74 13.74 -17.39
CA ASN A 145 15.75 13.66 -18.44
C ASN A 145 16.28 12.82 -19.63
N ALA A 146 16.48 11.53 -19.40
CA ALA A 146 16.93 10.57 -20.40
C ALA A 146 16.35 9.18 -20.10
N GLN A 147 16.34 8.30 -21.09
CA GLN A 147 16.01 6.89 -20.87
C GLN A 147 17.20 6.16 -20.23
N PRO A 148 16.98 5.24 -19.28
CA PRO A 148 18.04 4.41 -18.74
C PRO A 148 18.59 3.47 -19.84
N LYS A 149 19.90 3.18 -19.79
CA LYS A 149 20.56 2.26 -20.74
C LYS A 149 20.48 0.79 -20.34
N THR A 150 20.10 0.51 -19.10
CA THR A 150 20.09 -0.82 -18.49
C THR A 150 18.71 -1.12 -17.96
N ASP A 151 18.29 -2.39 -18.01
CA ASP A 151 17.05 -2.84 -17.38
C ASP A 151 17.24 -2.98 -15.86
N TYR A 152 16.31 -2.42 -15.09
CA TYR A 152 16.33 -2.44 -13.63
C TYR A 152 15.22 -3.30 -13.00
N THR A 153 14.51 -4.13 -13.77
CA THR A 153 13.22 -4.72 -13.35
C THR A 153 13.26 -6.04 -12.55
N ALA A 154 14.43 -6.63 -12.29
CA ALA A 154 14.50 -7.99 -11.70
C ALA A 154 14.14 -8.12 -10.20
N GLY A 155 14.11 -7.01 -9.44
CA GLY A 155 13.76 -7.03 -8.01
C GLY A 155 14.65 -7.88 -7.10
N GLN A 156 15.88 -8.16 -7.54
CA GLN A 156 16.94 -8.88 -6.81
C GLN A 156 18.05 -7.90 -6.38
N ILE A 157 18.78 -8.24 -5.32
CA ILE A 157 19.94 -7.49 -4.85
C ILE A 157 21.07 -7.55 -5.91
N ARG A 158 21.77 -6.42 -6.08
CA ARG A 158 22.92 -6.28 -6.99
C ARG A 158 24.14 -5.81 -6.21
N ASP A 159 24.96 -6.75 -5.77
CA ASP A 159 26.11 -6.44 -4.92
C ASP A 159 27.12 -5.54 -5.64
N GLY A 160 27.66 -4.57 -4.90
CA GLY A 160 28.71 -3.66 -5.37
C GLY A 160 28.27 -2.56 -6.35
N ALA A 161 26.98 -2.51 -6.74
CA ALA A 161 26.50 -1.46 -7.63
C ALA A 161 26.33 -0.14 -6.88
N GLU A 162 26.92 0.94 -7.40
CA GLU A 162 26.74 2.31 -6.89
C GLU A 162 26.24 3.23 -8.01
N MET A 163 25.27 4.08 -7.68
CA MET A 163 24.71 5.09 -8.58
C MET A 163 24.38 6.36 -7.81
N ASP A 164 24.52 7.49 -8.48
CA ASP A 164 24.08 8.82 -8.04
C ASP A 164 23.12 9.46 -9.06
N GLU A 165 22.55 8.66 -9.97
CA GLU A 165 21.67 9.11 -11.04
C GLU A 165 20.36 8.30 -11.08
N LEU A 166 19.25 9.01 -11.25
CA LEU A 166 17.93 8.44 -11.55
C LEU A 166 17.39 9.03 -12.86
N HIS A 167 17.14 8.16 -13.83
CA HIS A 167 16.53 8.49 -15.11
C HIS A 167 15.03 8.68 -14.95
N ALA A 168 14.54 9.88 -15.19
CA ALA A 168 13.13 10.25 -15.17
C ALA A 168 12.81 11.01 -16.47
N PRO A 169 12.61 10.33 -17.61
CA PRO A 169 12.32 10.99 -18.87
C PRO A 169 10.99 11.75 -18.82
N LYS A 170 10.92 12.91 -19.46
CA LYS A 170 9.67 13.66 -19.65
C LYS A 170 8.68 12.81 -20.45
N SER A 171 7.44 12.78 -19.98
CA SER A 171 6.34 12.16 -20.72
C SER A 171 5.90 13.00 -21.92
N SER A 172 4.98 12.44 -22.71
CA SER A 172 4.30 13.16 -23.80
C SER A 172 3.62 14.46 -23.33
N ALA A 173 3.24 14.53 -22.05
CA ALA A 173 2.61 15.69 -21.43
C ALA A 173 3.61 16.68 -20.80
N ASN A 174 4.91 16.55 -21.14
CA ASN A 174 6.03 17.33 -20.61
C ASN A 174 6.14 17.31 -19.08
N GLN A 175 5.87 16.15 -18.47
CA GLN A 175 5.91 15.95 -17.02
C GLN A 175 6.80 14.75 -16.67
N GLN A 176 7.49 14.85 -15.54
CA GLN A 176 8.28 13.79 -14.91
C GLN A 176 7.63 13.43 -13.58
N VAL A 177 7.71 12.15 -13.20
CA VAL A 177 7.14 11.63 -11.96
C VAL A 177 8.17 10.80 -11.22
N ILE A 178 8.36 11.08 -9.94
CA ILE A 178 9.19 10.28 -9.02
C ILE A 178 8.37 9.98 -7.77
N ILE A 179 8.54 8.76 -7.23
CA ILE A 179 8.05 8.41 -5.90
C ILE A 179 9.22 8.04 -4.99
N TYR A 180 9.25 8.68 -3.82
CA TYR A 180 10.12 8.38 -2.70
C TYR A 180 9.38 7.47 -1.71
N ARG A 181 10.06 6.44 -1.19
CA ARG A 181 9.47 5.45 -0.28
C ARG A 181 10.37 5.16 0.90
N ILE A 182 9.78 4.96 2.08
CA ILE A 182 10.46 4.51 3.30
C ILE A 182 9.69 3.33 3.88
N TYR A 183 10.38 2.20 4.08
CA TYR A 183 9.82 0.94 4.60
C TYR A 183 10.41 0.63 5.97
N ALA A 184 9.57 0.16 6.89
CA ALA A 184 9.97 -0.34 8.21
C ALA A 184 10.92 0.62 8.91
N LYS A 185 10.38 1.79 9.29
CA LYS A 185 11.08 2.78 10.10
C LYS A 185 11.56 2.16 11.41
N ASP A 186 12.63 2.71 11.98
CA ASP A 186 13.11 2.29 13.30
C ASP A 186 12.07 2.70 14.37
N GLU A 187 12.08 1.98 15.49
CA GLU A 187 11.30 2.31 16.67
C GLU A 187 11.63 3.75 17.13
N ASN A 188 10.62 4.47 17.64
CA ASN A 188 10.74 5.87 18.06
C ASN A 188 11.13 6.89 16.97
N SER A 189 11.14 6.49 15.69
CA SER A 189 11.23 7.45 14.57
C SER A 189 9.85 7.90 14.07
N ASP A 190 9.78 9.07 13.46
CA ASP A 190 8.58 9.55 12.77
C ASP A 190 8.37 8.88 11.40
N GLY A 191 7.33 9.28 10.67
CA GLY A 191 7.02 8.71 9.35
C GLY A 191 8.14 8.87 8.32
N THR A 192 9.05 9.83 8.48
CA THR A 192 10.19 10.09 7.59
C THR A 192 11.49 9.46 8.10
N GLY A 193 11.43 8.64 9.16
CA GLY A 193 12.60 8.00 9.74
C GLY A 193 13.55 9.00 10.40
N ASN A 194 13.00 10.03 11.05
CA ASN A 194 13.73 11.14 11.71
C ASN A 194 14.67 11.91 10.76
N THR A 195 14.28 12.05 9.50
CA THR A 195 15.00 12.84 8.50
C THR A 195 14.03 13.73 7.73
N ALA A 196 14.49 14.89 7.25
CA ALA A 196 13.66 15.72 6.38
C ALA A 196 13.46 15.03 5.02
N LEU A 197 12.32 15.29 4.37
CA LEU A 197 12.15 14.86 2.98
C LEU A 197 13.22 15.49 2.06
N PRO A 198 13.70 14.75 1.03
CA PRO A 198 14.77 15.23 0.16
C PRO A 198 14.41 16.55 -0.53
N GLN A 199 15.38 17.46 -0.64
CA GLN A 199 15.17 18.81 -1.17
C GLN A 199 15.66 18.92 -2.62
N PRO A 200 14.88 19.56 -3.51
CA PRO A 200 15.34 19.81 -4.87
C PRO A 200 16.33 20.98 -4.91
N VAL A 201 17.40 20.79 -5.68
CA VAL A 201 18.36 21.82 -6.07
C VAL A 201 18.37 21.89 -7.59
N VAL A 202 18.09 23.07 -8.13
CA VAL A 202 18.03 23.29 -9.59
C VAL A 202 19.15 24.23 -10.00
N THR A 203 20.02 23.77 -10.88
CA THR A 203 20.99 24.64 -11.57
C THR A 203 20.42 25.00 -12.93
N LEU A 204 20.05 26.27 -13.13
CA LEU A 204 19.53 26.76 -14.41
C LEU A 204 20.62 26.70 -15.50
N ALA A 205 20.21 26.80 -16.77
CA ALA A 205 21.14 26.87 -17.90
C ALA A 205 22.17 28.03 -17.77
N SER A 206 21.81 29.11 -17.06
CA SER A 206 22.72 30.22 -16.75
C SER A 206 23.78 29.91 -15.69
N GLY A 207 23.71 28.74 -15.05
CA GLY A 207 24.55 28.37 -13.90
C GLY A 207 24.02 28.82 -12.54
N LYS A 208 22.92 29.61 -12.49
CA LYS A 208 22.30 30.01 -11.22
C LYS A 208 21.69 28.81 -10.50
N GLU A 209 22.06 28.62 -9.23
CA GLU A 209 21.46 27.62 -8.36
C GLU A 209 20.21 28.17 -7.66
N LEU A 210 19.13 27.37 -7.66
CA LEU A 210 17.86 27.62 -6.98
C LEU A 210 17.62 26.53 -5.93
N ARG A 211 17.07 26.93 -4.79
CA ARG A 211 16.71 26.06 -3.65
C ARG A 211 15.35 26.46 -3.08
N GLY A 212 14.76 25.56 -2.29
CA GLY A 212 13.47 25.80 -1.61
C GLY A 212 12.36 26.14 -2.61
N GLN A 213 11.53 27.13 -2.28
CA GLN A 213 10.38 27.49 -3.11
C GLN A 213 10.79 27.92 -4.53
N GLN A 214 11.91 28.62 -4.71
CA GLN A 214 12.38 29.03 -6.04
C GLN A 214 12.71 27.82 -6.93
N ALA A 215 13.27 26.74 -6.36
CA ALA A 215 13.49 25.49 -7.09
C ALA A 215 12.15 24.85 -7.47
N CYS A 216 11.22 24.73 -6.53
CA CYS A 216 9.89 24.16 -6.77
C CYS A 216 9.10 24.92 -7.84
N ASP A 217 9.13 26.26 -7.81
CA ASP A 217 8.49 27.12 -8.80
C ASP A 217 9.11 26.90 -10.19
N SER A 218 10.45 26.85 -10.28
CA SER A 218 11.15 26.57 -11.55
C SER A 218 10.84 25.18 -12.11
N LEU A 219 10.61 24.20 -11.24
CA LEU A 219 10.23 22.83 -11.60
C LEU A 219 8.74 22.68 -11.88
N GLN A 220 7.96 23.74 -11.67
CA GLN A 220 6.50 23.69 -11.72
C GLN A 220 5.94 22.54 -10.88
N SER A 221 6.51 22.24 -9.71
CA SER A 221 6.09 21.07 -8.89
C SER A 221 4.67 21.21 -8.31
N ALA A 222 4.09 22.41 -8.40
CA ALA A 222 2.70 22.66 -8.06
C ALA A 222 1.68 22.13 -9.10
N GLN A 223 2.15 21.72 -10.28
CA GLN A 223 1.30 21.26 -11.38
C GLN A 223 0.47 20.01 -11.00
N PRO A 224 -0.74 19.84 -11.56
CA PRO A 224 -1.50 18.61 -11.40
C PRO A 224 -0.78 17.41 -12.02
N LEU A 225 -0.89 16.26 -11.38
CA LEU A 225 -0.44 14.98 -11.91
C LEU A 225 -1.20 14.66 -13.21
N LYS A 226 -0.47 14.44 -14.30
CA LYS A 226 -1.00 14.07 -15.62
C LYS A 226 -0.84 12.56 -15.84
N ALA A 227 -1.49 11.77 -15.00
CA ALA A 227 -1.45 10.31 -15.05
C ALA A 227 -2.75 9.72 -15.62
N GLN A 228 -2.63 8.58 -16.31
CA GLN A 228 -3.80 7.80 -16.69
C GLN A 228 -4.35 7.04 -15.46
N LEU A 229 -5.48 7.51 -14.92
CA LEU A 229 -6.06 7.00 -13.68
C LEU A 229 -6.65 5.57 -13.79
N ASN A 230 -6.83 5.05 -15.01
CA ASN A 230 -7.26 3.67 -15.24
C ASN A 230 -6.28 2.61 -14.67
N ALA A 231 -5.08 3.01 -14.26
CA ALA A 231 -4.12 2.14 -13.57
C ALA A 231 -4.41 1.98 -12.06
N LEU A 232 -5.25 2.82 -11.44
CA LEU A 232 -5.52 2.80 -9.99
C LEU A 232 -6.25 1.55 -9.51
N GLY A 233 -7.18 1.03 -10.31
CA GLY A 233 -8.02 -0.11 -9.94
C GLY A 233 -8.82 -0.64 -11.13
N ILE A 234 -9.63 -1.67 -10.92
CA ILE A 234 -10.67 -2.06 -11.91
C ILE A 234 -11.81 -1.03 -11.81
N PRO A 235 -12.32 -0.47 -12.93
CA PRO A 235 -13.52 0.36 -12.89
C PRO A 235 -14.66 -0.32 -12.15
N VAL A 236 -15.42 0.42 -11.34
CA VAL A 236 -16.41 -0.14 -10.40
C VAL A 236 -17.46 -0.98 -11.14
N GLU A 237 -17.97 -0.49 -12.27
CA GLU A 237 -18.95 -1.16 -13.11
C GLU A 237 -18.40 -2.50 -13.58
N LYS A 238 -17.15 -2.49 -14.08
CA LYS A 238 -16.49 -3.71 -14.54
C LYS A 238 -16.23 -4.69 -13.41
N TYR A 239 -15.85 -4.19 -12.24
CA TYR A 239 -15.62 -5.02 -11.06
C TYR A 239 -16.92 -5.69 -10.59
N ARG A 240 -18.05 -4.98 -10.59
CA ARG A 240 -19.37 -5.56 -10.29
C ARG A 240 -19.69 -6.72 -11.24
N GLU A 241 -19.53 -6.52 -12.55
CA GLU A 241 -19.74 -7.59 -13.55
C GLU A 241 -18.90 -8.85 -13.27
N LEU A 242 -17.65 -8.66 -12.83
CA LEU A 242 -16.73 -9.77 -12.54
C LEU A 242 -17.15 -10.54 -11.29
N VAL A 243 -17.60 -9.85 -10.24
CA VAL A 243 -17.98 -10.48 -8.96
C VAL A 243 -19.35 -11.15 -9.05
N THR A 244 -20.31 -10.57 -9.78
CA THR A 244 -21.71 -11.06 -9.84
C THR A 244 -21.99 -12.00 -11.02
N GLN A 245 -20.98 -12.74 -11.50
CA GLN A 245 -21.18 -13.69 -12.59
C GLN A 245 -22.21 -14.77 -12.19
N PRO A 246 -23.19 -15.11 -13.07
CA PRO A 246 -24.20 -16.11 -12.76
C PRO A 246 -23.58 -17.51 -12.66
N ASN A 247 -24.21 -18.39 -11.90
CA ASN A 247 -23.85 -19.81 -11.75
C ASN A 247 -22.42 -20.05 -11.19
N LYS A 248 -21.87 -19.08 -10.45
CA LYS A 248 -20.62 -19.26 -9.70
C LYS A 248 -20.89 -19.81 -8.30
N PRO A 249 -19.96 -20.58 -7.72
CA PRO A 249 -20.10 -21.09 -6.36
C PRO A 249 -20.12 -19.96 -5.34
N ALA A 250 -20.65 -20.24 -4.14
CA ALA A 250 -20.61 -19.31 -3.02
C ALA A 250 -19.17 -18.91 -2.69
N GLY A 251 -18.94 -17.61 -2.52
CA GLY A 251 -17.63 -17.05 -2.18
C GLY A 251 -16.69 -16.88 -3.37
N PHE A 252 -17.14 -17.14 -4.59
CA PHE A 252 -16.38 -16.92 -5.81
C PHE A 252 -15.78 -15.49 -5.88
N PRO A 253 -14.52 -15.33 -6.35
CA PRO A 253 -13.62 -16.35 -6.87
C PRO A 253 -12.76 -17.07 -5.81
N ALA A 254 -13.01 -16.85 -4.52
CA ALA A 254 -12.26 -17.54 -3.46
C ALA A 254 -12.49 -19.05 -3.50
N THR A 255 -11.42 -19.81 -3.30
CA THR A 255 -11.41 -21.27 -3.24
C THR A 255 -10.97 -21.76 -1.86
N ASN A 256 -11.24 -23.04 -1.57
CA ASN A 256 -10.81 -23.69 -0.33
C ASN A 256 -10.24 -25.10 -0.65
N PRO A 257 -8.93 -25.36 -0.48
CA PRO A 257 -7.87 -24.40 -0.10
C PRO A 257 -7.73 -23.23 -1.10
N SER A 258 -7.15 -22.12 -0.66
CA SER A 258 -7.05 -20.91 -1.50
C SER A 258 -6.10 -21.09 -2.67
N THR A 259 -6.53 -20.65 -3.84
CA THR A 259 -5.71 -20.50 -5.04
C THR A 259 -4.92 -19.19 -4.93
N TRP A 260 -3.61 -19.29 -5.10
CA TRP A 260 -2.71 -18.14 -5.10
C TRP A 260 -2.33 -17.75 -6.53
N HIS A 261 -2.21 -16.46 -6.76
CA HIS A 261 -1.94 -15.86 -8.06
C HIS A 261 -0.74 -14.94 -7.99
N ILE A 262 0.19 -15.08 -8.94
CA ILE A 262 1.33 -14.19 -9.09
C ILE A 262 0.87 -12.85 -9.71
N GLN A 263 1.49 -11.74 -9.31
CA GLN A 263 1.16 -10.44 -9.91
C GLN A 263 1.69 -10.34 -11.34
N LEU A 264 0.75 -10.52 -12.28
CA LEU A 264 0.95 -10.45 -13.72
C LEU A 264 0.16 -9.28 -14.32
N ASP A 265 0.06 -9.25 -15.65
CA ASP A 265 -0.66 -8.20 -16.38
C ASP A 265 -2.15 -8.06 -16.01
N ARG A 266 -2.80 -7.02 -16.56
CA ARG A 266 -4.21 -6.72 -16.29
C ARG A 266 -5.12 -7.88 -16.68
N GLU A 267 -4.84 -8.58 -17.78
CA GLU A 267 -5.65 -9.71 -18.22
C GLU A 267 -5.61 -10.85 -17.19
N SER A 268 -4.43 -11.21 -16.72
CA SER A 268 -4.24 -12.24 -15.69
C SER A 268 -4.90 -11.85 -14.35
N LEU A 269 -4.87 -10.58 -13.98
CA LEU A 269 -5.59 -10.07 -12.81
C LEU A 269 -7.11 -10.27 -12.94
N LEU A 270 -7.68 -9.97 -14.11
CA LEU A 270 -9.09 -10.22 -14.42
C LEU A 270 -9.37 -11.72 -14.56
N GLY A 271 -8.36 -12.50 -14.94
CA GLY A 271 -8.33 -13.95 -15.01
C GLY A 271 -8.70 -14.65 -13.71
N ILE A 272 -8.43 -14.03 -12.55
CA ILE A 272 -8.87 -14.53 -11.24
C ILE A 272 -10.40 -14.75 -11.20
N TYR A 273 -11.16 -13.88 -11.87
CA TYR A 273 -12.62 -14.01 -11.98
C TYR A 273 -13.04 -14.72 -13.26
N THR A 274 -12.36 -14.48 -14.38
CA THR A 274 -12.83 -15.00 -15.68
C THR A 274 -12.35 -16.42 -15.99
N GLY A 275 -11.34 -16.93 -15.26
CA GLY A 275 -10.61 -18.15 -15.58
C GLY A 275 -9.62 -18.01 -16.73
N LYS A 276 -9.51 -16.82 -17.35
CA LYS A 276 -8.61 -16.54 -18.47
C LYS A 276 -7.29 -15.96 -17.95
N ILE A 277 -6.30 -16.83 -17.74
CA ILE A 277 -4.94 -16.41 -17.38
C ILE A 277 -4.09 -16.43 -18.65
N ASN A 278 -3.41 -15.32 -18.92
CA ASN A 278 -2.50 -15.23 -20.06
C ASN A 278 -1.25 -16.10 -19.78
N PRO A 279 -1.00 -17.19 -20.54
CA PRO A 279 0.14 -18.08 -20.29
C PRO A 279 1.48 -17.42 -20.62
N GLU A 280 1.48 -16.37 -21.44
CA GLU A 280 2.68 -15.60 -21.80
C GLU A 280 2.73 -14.27 -21.03
N ALA A 281 1.95 -14.15 -19.95
CA ALA A 281 1.89 -12.93 -19.17
C ALA A 281 3.28 -12.58 -18.62
N ARG A 282 3.76 -11.40 -18.99
CA ARG A 282 4.93 -10.81 -18.35
C ARG A 282 4.61 -10.45 -16.90
N ARG A 283 5.67 -10.38 -16.09
CA ARG A 283 5.60 -9.71 -14.78
C ARG A 283 4.94 -8.36 -14.91
N SER A 284 3.98 -8.11 -14.03
CA SER A 284 3.36 -6.79 -14.03
C SER A 284 4.39 -5.75 -13.64
N THR A 285 4.79 -4.94 -14.61
CA THR A 285 5.19 -3.55 -14.36
C THR A 285 3.96 -2.66 -14.17
N GLY A 286 2.76 -3.27 -14.16
CA GLY A 286 1.45 -2.66 -14.08
C GLY A 286 0.81 -2.74 -12.69
N GLY A 287 -0.03 -1.74 -12.43
CA GLY A 287 -0.42 -1.24 -11.10
C GLY A 287 -0.12 0.26 -11.08
N PHE A 288 -0.84 1.05 -10.30
CA PHE A 288 -0.53 2.49 -10.19
C PHE A 288 0.75 2.68 -9.38
N TYR A 289 1.87 2.91 -10.08
CA TYR A 289 3.19 3.18 -9.51
C TYR A 289 3.80 2.07 -8.61
N PRO A 290 4.01 0.84 -9.14
CA PRO A 290 4.57 -0.25 -8.35
C PRO A 290 6.03 0.00 -7.97
N ASN A 291 6.48 -0.67 -6.91
CA ASN A 291 7.90 -0.77 -6.57
C ASN A 291 8.52 -1.95 -7.35
N LEU A 292 9.51 -1.69 -8.20
CA LEU A 292 10.22 -2.73 -8.97
C LEU A 292 11.00 -3.71 -8.10
N ASP A 293 11.30 -3.34 -6.86
CA ASP A 293 12.03 -4.19 -5.93
C ASP A 293 11.13 -5.20 -5.22
N ASN A 294 9.81 -5.06 -5.37
CA ASN A 294 8.80 -5.92 -4.76
C ASN A 294 8.16 -6.86 -5.78
N ASN A 295 7.98 -8.11 -5.40
CA ASN A 295 7.13 -9.06 -6.11
C ASN A 295 6.08 -9.67 -5.19
N TYR A 296 4.95 -10.06 -5.79
CA TYR A 296 3.72 -10.35 -5.06
C TYR A 296 3.04 -11.64 -5.49
N ILE A 297 2.54 -12.40 -4.52
CA ILE A 297 1.44 -13.34 -4.72
C ILE A 297 0.21 -12.86 -3.95
N ARG A 298 -0.98 -13.20 -4.42
CA ARG A 298 -2.25 -12.82 -3.78
C ARG A 298 -3.29 -13.92 -3.92
N THR A 299 -4.27 -13.90 -3.03
CA THR A 299 -5.47 -14.73 -3.12
C THR A 299 -6.69 -13.90 -2.75
N VAL A 300 -7.84 -14.23 -3.35
CA VAL A 300 -9.13 -13.72 -2.91
C VAL A 300 -9.65 -14.65 -1.83
N VAL A 301 -10.06 -14.11 -0.70
CA VAL A 301 -10.63 -14.85 0.43
C VAL A 301 -12.08 -14.46 0.63
N ASN A 302 -12.90 -15.39 1.13
CA ASN A 302 -14.32 -15.13 1.37
C ASN A 302 -14.83 -15.85 2.61
N ARG A 303 -15.55 -15.13 3.49
CA ARG A 303 -16.09 -15.69 4.76
C ARG A 303 -17.12 -16.79 4.55
N LYS A 304 -17.68 -16.94 3.34
CA LYS A 304 -18.60 -18.04 3.00
C LYS A 304 -17.93 -19.43 3.10
N HIS A 305 -16.60 -19.52 3.07
CA HIS A 305 -15.85 -20.75 3.34
C HIS A 305 -15.53 -20.96 4.83
N GLY A 306 -15.70 -19.93 5.66
CA GLY A 306 -15.45 -19.90 7.09
C GLY A 306 -15.03 -18.48 7.55
N PRO A 307 -15.42 -18.03 8.74
CA PRO A 307 -15.17 -16.65 9.19
C PRO A 307 -13.69 -16.33 9.46
N VAL A 308 -12.85 -17.35 9.63
CA VAL A 308 -11.40 -17.20 9.86
C VAL A 308 -10.64 -17.89 8.74
N PHE A 309 -9.92 -17.09 7.94
CA PHE A 309 -8.93 -17.58 6.99
C PHE A 309 -7.57 -17.71 7.69
N VAL A 310 -6.89 -18.83 7.50
CA VAL A 310 -5.60 -19.12 8.14
C VAL A 310 -4.56 -19.39 7.07
N LEU A 311 -3.38 -18.82 7.24
CA LEU A 311 -2.21 -19.12 6.42
C LEU A 311 -1.01 -19.48 7.30
N ARG A 312 -0.25 -20.50 6.88
CA ARG A 312 0.99 -20.94 7.53
C ARG A 312 2.06 -21.24 6.48
N ALA A 313 3.26 -20.72 6.70
CA ALA A 313 4.43 -20.92 5.84
C ALA A 313 5.73 -20.71 6.62
N LYS A 314 6.86 -21.13 6.05
CA LYS A 314 8.19 -20.81 6.56
C LYS A 314 8.49 -19.32 6.35
N ALA A 315 9.09 -18.66 7.34
CA ALA A 315 9.45 -17.25 7.27
C ALA A 315 10.82 -17.07 6.61
N PRO A 316 10.95 -16.25 5.53
CA PRO A 316 12.26 -15.82 5.04
C PRO A 316 13.01 -14.99 6.10
N VAL A 317 14.33 -15.15 6.16
CA VAL A 317 15.19 -14.36 7.05
C VAL A 317 15.36 -12.95 6.50
N THR A 318 15.26 -11.95 7.37
CA THR A 318 15.39 -10.52 7.04
C THR A 318 16.28 -9.81 8.06
N PRO A 319 16.87 -8.66 7.69
CA PRO A 319 17.50 -7.78 8.66
C PRO A 319 16.48 -7.30 9.72
N LYS A 320 16.83 -7.45 10.99
CA LYS A 320 15.98 -7.03 12.12
C LYS A 320 16.36 -5.63 12.54
N THR A 321 15.67 -4.63 12.02
CA THR A 321 16.05 -3.21 12.13
C THR A 321 15.15 -2.40 13.03
N PHE A 322 13.96 -2.90 13.38
CA PHE A 322 12.96 -2.14 14.12
C PHE A 322 13.54 -1.57 15.42
N HIS A 323 14.25 -2.36 16.22
CA HIS A 323 14.88 -1.89 17.46
C HIS A 323 16.23 -1.19 17.27
N GLY A 324 16.50 -0.62 16.09
CA GLY A 324 17.66 0.25 15.86
C GLY A 324 19.01 -0.46 15.94
N VAL A 325 19.12 -1.69 15.41
CA VAL A 325 20.40 -2.42 15.39
C VAL A 325 21.49 -1.58 14.73
N LYS A 326 22.71 -1.64 15.30
CA LYS A 326 23.82 -0.78 14.90
C LYS A 326 24.37 -1.07 13.51
N LYS A 327 24.31 -2.33 13.06
CA LYS A 327 24.82 -2.74 11.75
C LYS A 327 23.72 -3.33 10.89
N MET A 328 23.75 -3.03 9.60
CA MET A 328 22.87 -3.68 8.64
C MET A 328 23.33 -5.12 8.40
N THR A 329 22.45 -6.09 8.66
CA THR A 329 22.72 -7.51 8.43
C THR A 329 22.22 -7.95 7.05
N LYS A 330 22.62 -9.16 6.64
CA LYS A 330 22.08 -9.85 5.46
C LYS A 330 20.82 -10.66 5.82
N GLY A 331 20.07 -11.09 4.81
CA GLY A 331 18.95 -12.03 4.92
C GLY A 331 18.57 -12.60 3.55
N ASP A 332 17.63 -13.55 3.52
CA ASP A 332 17.03 -14.09 2.30
C ASP A 332 16.33 -13.00 1.48
N LEU A 333 15.71 -12.05 2.18
CA LEU A 333 15.01 -10.88 1.64
C LEU A 333 15.42 -9.62 2.42
N ARG A 334 15.31 -8.44 1.81
CA ARG A 334 15.39 -7.17 2.58
C ARG A 334 14.17 -6.98 3.47
N TYR A 335 13.00 -7.39 2.98
CA TYR A 335 11.71 -7.17 3.64
C TYR A 335 10.67 -8.13 3.07
N TRP A 336 9.72 -8.55 3.91
CA TRP A 336 8.49 -9.19 3.44
C TRP A 336 7.31 -8.83 4.33
N SER A 337 6.10 -8.90 3.76
CA SER A 337 4.87 -8.63 4.49
C SER A 337 3.68 -9.44 3.99
N VAL A 338 2.72 -9.62 4.88
CA VAL A 338 1.38 -10.14 4.59
C VAL A 338 0.38 -9.00 4.83
N CYS A 339 -0.44 -8.71 3.84
CA CYS A 339 -1.46 -7.66 3.95
C CYS A 339 -2.84 -8.21 3.62
N SER A 340 -3.84 -7.68 4.32
CA SER A 340 -5.25 -7.85 3.97
C SER A 340 -5.76 -6.55 3.33
N ASN A 341 -6.58 -6.66 2.29
CA ASN A 341 -7.00 -5.52 1.47
C ASN A 341 -8.47 -5.64 1.09
N LYS A 342 -9.06 -4.52 0.71
CA LYS A 342 -10.34 -4.46 -0.02
C LYS A 342 -10.17 -4.91 -1.48
N GLY A 343 -11.28 -5.01 -2.19
CA GLY A 343 -11.35 -5.54 -3.56
C GLY A 343 -10.60 -4.73 -4.61
N PHE A 344 -10.54 -5.29 -5.82
CA PHE A 344 -9.70 -4.77 -6.90
C PHE A 344 -10.13 -3.41 -7.48
N ALA A 345 -11.33 -2.94 -7.15
CA ALA A 345 -11.79 -1.60 -7.48
C ALA A 345 -11.41 -0.55 -6.42
N VAL A 346 -11.37 -0.92 -5.14
CA VAL A 346 -11.12 -0.01 -4.02
C VAL A 346 -9.64 0.12 -3.73
N THR A 347 -8.91 -1.00 -3.75
CA THR A 347 -7.45 -1.06 -3.58
C THR A 347 -6.93 -0.53 -2.24
N LYS A 348 -7.80 -0.39 -1.23
CA LYS A 348 -7.40 -0.01 0.12
C LYS A 348 -6.78 -1.20 0.86
N VAL A 349 -5.73 -0.95 1.62
CA VAL A 349 -5.23 -1.91 2.61
C VAL A 349 -6.09 -1.82 3.87
N ASN A 350 -6.43 -2.95 4.47
CA ASN A 350 -7.05 -2.97 5.80
C ASN A 350 -5.94 -2.89 6.85
N ASP A 351 -4.93 -3.77 6.76
CA ASP A 351 -3.67 -3.70 7.50
C ASP A 351 -2.60 -4.60 6.87
N CYS A 352 -1.34 -4.44 7.31
CA CYS A 352 -0.22 -5.32 7.00
C CYS A 352 0.56 -5.72 8.26
N LEU A 353 0.99 -6.97 8.29
CA LEU A 353 2.06 -7.40 9.18
C LEU A 353 3.31 -7.60 8.34
N TYR A 354 4.39 -6.91 8.69
CA TYR A 354 5.71 -7.18 8.12
C TYR A 354 6.49 -8.14 9.00
N ASP A 355 7.57 -8.68 8.48
CA ASP A 355 8.32 -9.80 9.08
C ASP A 355 8.76 -9.66 10.54
N GLU A 356 8.96 -8.45 11.10
CA GLU A 356 9.26 -8.27 12.54
C GLU A 356 8.01 -8.22 13.41
N ALA A 357 6.84 -7.95 12.83
CA ALA A 357 5.56 -7.96 13.53
C ALA A 357 4.87 -9.34 13.52
N ILE A 358 5.43 -10.32 12.80
CA ILE A 358 4.87 -11.66 12.66
C ILE A 358 5.65 -12.61 13.59
N PRO A 359 4.98 -13.28 14.54
CA PRO A 359 5.64 -14.30 15.36
C PRO A 359 6.03 -15.52 14.52
N VAL A 360 7.21 -16.05 14.80
CA VAL A 360 7.77 -17.23 14.13
C VAL A 360 8.07 -18.28 15.19
N ASP A 361 7.62 -19.51 14.98
CA ASP A 361 7.85 -20.63 15.89
C ASP A 361 9.29 -21.17 15.79
N LYS A 362 9.62 -22.11 16.68
CA LYS A 362 10.95 -22.74 16.78
C LYS A 362 11.41 -23.44 15.48
N ASP A 363 10.47 -23.82 14.62
CA ASP A 363 10.74 -24.52 13.36
C ASP A 363 10.82 -23.55 12.17
N GLY A 364 10.72 -22.23 12.44
CA GLY A 364 10.82 -21.18 11.43
C GLY A 364 9.52 -20.89 10.70
N TYR A 365 8.37 -21.36 11.20
CA TYR A 365 7.07 -21.13 10.57
C TYR A 365 6.30 -20.02 11.26
N TYR A 366 5.54 -19.26 10.47
CA TYR A 366 4.60 -18.26 10.98
C TYR A 366 3.17 -18.69 10.68
N THR A 367 2.23 -18.18 11.48
CA THR A 367 0.80 -18.39 11.26
C THR A 367 0.08 -17.05 11.37
N VAL A 368 -0.73 -16.73 10.35
CA VAL A 368 -1.54 -15.50 10.32
C VAL A 368 -3.01 -15.87 10.14
N ALA A 369 -3.86 -15.32 11.02
CA ALA A 369 -5.31 -15.39 10.92
C ALA A 369 -5.84 -14.09 10.32
N VAL A 370 -6.76 -14.21 9.34
CA VAL A 370 -7.47 -13.08 8.73
C VAL A 370 -8.95 -13.26 8.98
N SER A 371 -9.57 -12.29 9.65
CA SER A 371 -10.99 -12.34 10.01
C SER A 371 -11.53 -10.93 10.20
N ARG A 372 -12.85 -10.76 10.26
CA ARG A 372 -13.41 -9.52 10.82
C ARG A 372 -13.00 -9.39 12.28
N ALA A 373 -13.01 -8.15 12.80
CA ALA A 373 -12.69 -7.89 14.19
C ALA A 373 -13.62 -8.67 15.15
N ALA A 374 -14.91 -8.76 14.82
CA ALA A 374 -15.90 -9.51 15.60
C ALA A 374 -15.65 -11.04 15.61
N ASP A 375 -14.96 -11.57 14.60
CA ASP A 375 -14.67 -13.00 14.44
C ASP A 375 -13.24 -13.37 14.89
N ARG A 376 -12.45 -12.41 15.40
CA ARG A 376 -11.06 -12.62 15.79
C ARG A 376 -10.96 -13.72 16.87
N PRO A 377 -10.24 -14.83 16.63
CA PRO A 377 -9.99 -15.84 17.65
C PRO A 377 -9.26 -15.26 18.87
N ARG A 378 -9.63 -15.70 20.08
CA ARG A 378 -9.06 -15.20 21.35
C ARG A 378 -7.57 -15.49 21.51
N ASN A 379 -7.07 -16.47 20.78
CA ASN A 379 -5.67 -16.89 20.71
C ASN A 379 -4.94 -16.34 19.46
N ALA A 380 -5.57 -15.49 18.64
CA ALA A 380 -4.92 -14.85 17.49
C ALA A 380 -4.14 -13.60 17.93
N PHE A 381 -3.11 -13.80 18.76
CA PHE A 381 -2.23 -12.77 19.29
C PHE A 381 -0.77 -13.18 19.16
N ALA A 382 0.13 -12.19 19.06
CA ALA A 382 1.56 -12.44 18.88
C ALA A 382 2.15 -13.28 20.02
N GLN A 383 1.68 -13.07 21.26
CA GLN A 383 2.05 -13.85 22.45
C GLN A 383 1.68 -15.33 22.32
N CYS A 384 0.65 -15.65 21.53
CA CYS A 384 0.22 -17.01 21.24
C CYS A 384 0.84 -17.57 19.96
N GLY A 385 1.84 -16.89 19.38
CA GLY A 385 2.48 -17.30 18.13
C GLY A 385 1.66 -17.04 16.86
N VAL A 386 0.62 -16.19 16.93
CA VAL A 386 -0.29 -15.93 15.80
C VAL A 386 -0.33 -14.44 15.44
N GLY A 387 0.02 -14.11 14.20
CA GLY A 387 -0.29 -12.80 13.62
C GLY A 387 -1.78 -12.69 13.28
N TRP A 388 -2.37 -11.51 13.42
CA TRP A 388 -3.76 -11.28 13.03
C TRP A 388 -3.90 -10.07 12.10
N LEU A 389 -4.72 -10.20 11.06
CA LEU A 389 -5.05 -9.14 10.11
C LEU A 389 -6.56 -8.95 10.01
N PRO A 390 -7.06 -7.71 9.92
CA PRO A 390 -8.47 -7.42 9.81
C PRO A 390 -9.00 -7.63 8.38
N MET A 391 -10.16 -8.27 8.28
CA MET A 391 -11.06 -8.11 7.16
C MET A 391 -12.02 -6.95 7.46
N ALA A 392 -12.24 -6.07 6.49
CA ALA A 392 -13.20 -4.99 6.64
C ALA A 392 -14.65 -5.51 6.75
N ASP A 393 -15.50 -4.82 7.51
CA ASP A 393 -16.90 -5.20 7.68
C ASP A 393 -17.70 -5.08 6.37
N ASP A 394 -17.34 -4.12 5.52
CA ASP A 394 -17.88 -3.94 4.16
C ASP A 394 -17.12 -4.74 3.08
N GLY A 395 -16.28 -5.71 3.50
CA GLY A 395 -15.59 -6.66 2.63
C GLY A 395 -14.77 -6.01 1.53
N ASP A 396 -15.16 -6.26 0.28
CA ASP A 396 -14.46 -5.74 -0.89
C ASP A 396 -14.66 -4.24 -1.13
N GLY A 397 -15.59 -3.62 -0.40
CA GLY A 397 -15.94 -2.21 -0.43
C GLY A 397 -16.84 -1.79 -1.60
N ILE A 398 -17.38 -2.73 -2.39
CA ILE A 398 -18.25 -2.46 -3.54
C ILE A 398 -19.55 -3.27 -3.50
N ILE A 399 -19.48 -4.59 -3.32
CA ILE A 399 -20.65 -5.47 -3.42
C ILE A 399 -20.59 -6.75 -2.58
N ASP A 400 -19.42 -7.37 -2.41
CA ASP A 400 -19.30 -8.58 -1.58
C ASP A 400 -18.71 -8.22 -0.22
N GLU A 401 -19.59 -8.11 0.78
CA GLU A 401 -19.23 -7.79 2.16
C GLU A 401 -18.38 -8.89 2.82
N ASP A 402 -18.34 -10.11 2.27
CA ASP A 402 -17.57 -11.22 2.83
C ASP A 402 -16.20 -11.41 2.18
N ALA A 403 -15.88 -10.63 1.14
CA ALA A 403 -14.66 -10.80 0.36
C ALA A 403 -13.50 -9.90 0.84
N SER A 404 -12.28 -10.40 0.70
CA SER A 404 -11.05 -9.62 0.89
C SER A 404 -9.93 -10.17 0.02
N ILE A 405 -8.82 -9.45 -0.09
CA ILE A 405 -7.61 -9.91 -0.77
C ILE A 405 -6.49 -10.02 0.24
N VAL A 406 -5.90 -11.21 0.35
CA VAL A 406 -4.67 -11.43 1.11
C VAL A 406 -3.50 -11.46 0.12
N GLN A 407 -2.47 -10.67 0.39
CA GLN A 407 -1.27 -10.59 -0.46
C GLN A 407 0.01 -10.77 0.35
N ILE A 408 0.99 -11.42 -0.25
CA ILE A 408 2.35 -11.57 0.28
C ILE A 408 3.31 -10.83 -0.65
N ARG A 409 4.23 -10.07 -0.06
CA ARG A 409 5.26 -9.28 -0.75
C ARG A 409 6.65 -9.78 -0.37
N HIS A 410 7.52 -10.02 -1.35
CA HIS A 410 8.96 -10.22 -1.14
C HIS A 410 9.73 -9.05 -1.78
N MET A 411 10.61 -8.42 -0.99
CA MET A 411 11.45 -7.31 -1.45
C MET A 411 12.91 -7.72 -1.54
N LEU A 412 13.57 -7.37 -2.66
CA LEU A 412 15.02 -7.51 -2.86
C LEU A 412 15.54 -8.86 -2.39
N ALA A 413 15.17 -9.92 -3.11
CA ALA A 413 15.66 -11.25 -2.79
C ALA A 413 17.18 -11.35 -2.97
N ALA A 414 17.83 -12.03 -2.05
CA ALA A 414 19.21 -12.44 -2.20
C ALA A 414 19.32 -13.42 -3.39
N PRO A 415 20.36 -13.34 -4.24
CA PRO A 415 20.50 -14.21 -5.41
C PRO A 415 20.47 -15.71 -5.08
N GLU A 416 20.97 -16.10 -3.90
CA GLU A 416 20.98 -17.48 -3.40
C GLU A 416 19.62 -17.97 -2.89
N PHE A 417 18.65 -17.08 -2.65
CA PHE A 417 17.33 -17.45 -2.12
C PHE A 417 16.39 -17.87 -3.25
N SER A 418 16.52 -19.13 -3.68
CA SER A 418 15.76 -19.70 -4.81
C SER A 418 14.24 -19.77 -4.57
N HIS A 419 13.79 -19.72 -3.32
CA HIS A 419 12.37 -19.77 -2.94
C HIS A 419 11.63 -18.43 -3.03
N ALA A 420 12.30 -17.38 -3.50
CA ALA A 420 11.72 -16.05 -3.61
C ALA A 420 10.58 -15.98 -4.63
N ILE A 421 9.59 -15.11 -4.38
CA ILE A 421 8.53 -14.81 -5.34
C ILE A 421 9.12 -14.34 -6.67
N GLN A 422 10.25 -13.63 -6.67
CA GLN A 422 11.01 -13.17 -7.84
C GLN A 422 11.24 -14.28 -8.89
N ASN A 423 11.38 -15.53 -8.46
CA ASN A 423 11.71 -16.65 -9.34
C ASN A 423 10.48 -17.34 -9.95
N ILE A 424 9.27 -16.95 -9.57
CA ILE A 424 8.00 -17.48 -10.10
C ILE A 424 7.72 -16.86 -11.48
N GLN A 425 7.26 -17.62 -12.47
CA GLN A 425 6.84 -17.04 -13.75
C GLN A 425 5.32 -17.05 -13.90
N GLN A 426 4.69 -18.16 -13.52
CA GLN A 426 3.25 -18.37 -13.66
C GLN A 426 2.65 -18.93 -12.36
N ASP A 427 1.31 -18.92 -12.26
CA ASP A 427 0.59 -19.39 -11.08
C ASP A 427 0.96 -20.85 -10.71
N LYS A 428 1.12 -21.71 -11.72
CA LYS A 428 1.52 -23.11 -11.53
C LYS A 428 2.91 -23.28 -10.88
N ASP A 429 3.77 -22.26 -10.99
CA ASP A 429 5.15 -22.31 -10.47
C ASP A 429 5.22 -21.85 -9.01
N ILE A 430 4.15 -21.25 -8.46
CA ILE A 430 4.15 -20.66 -7.11
C ILE A 430 4.54 -21.70 -6.05
N ALA A 431 3.79 -22.80 -5.94
CA ALA A 431 4.05 -23.82 -4.93
C ALA A 431 5.39 -24.57 -5.16
N PRO A 432 5.74 -25.01 -6.39
CA PRO A 432 7.04 -25.65 -6.64
C PRO A 432 8.26 -24.78 -6.32
N VAL A 433 8.23 -23.49 -6.68
CA VAL A 433 9.35 -22.57 -6.41
C VAL A 433 9.45 -22.26 -4.93
N MET A 434 8.34 -21.90 -4.28
CA MET A 434 8.37 -21.45 -2.89
C MET A 434 8.58 -22.60 -1.89
N GLY A 435 8.23 -23.85 -2.22
CA GLY A 435 8.45 -24.99 -1.33
C GLY A 435 7.82 -24.79 0.05
N GLU A 436 8.61 -24.85 1.12
CA GLU A 436 8.14 -24.61 2.50
C GLU A 436 7.68 -23.16 2.77
N TYR A 437 8.10 -22.21 1.94
CA TYR A 437 7.69 -20.80 2.01
C TYR A 437 6.32 -20.56 1.34
N TYR A 438 5.77 -21.56 0.65
CA TYR A 438 4.43 -21.47 0.06
C TYR A 438 3.35 -21.38 1.16
N PRO A 439 2.45 -20.38 1.13
CA PRO A 439 1.36 -20.25 2.10
C PRO A 439 0.36 -21.40 1.98
N ARG A 440 0.40 -22.34 2.94
CA ARG A 440 -0.65 -23.34 3.11
C ARG A 440 -1.82 -22.71 3.83
N THR A 441 -3.03 -22.90 3.30
CA THR A 441 -4.20 -22.13 3.72
C THR A 441 -5.42 -23.01 3.93
N PHE A 442 -6.29 -22.59 4.85
CA PHE A 442 -7.60 -23.19 5.08
C PHE A 442 -8.53 -22.17 5.73
N TYR A 443 -9.82 -22.50 5.77
CA TYR A 443 -10.85 -21.74 6.48
C TYR A 443 -11.37 -22.52 7.66
N THR A 444 -11.76 -21.82 8.71
CA THR A 444 -12.33 -22.45 9.91
C THR A 444 -13.26 -21.49 10.65
N THR A 445 -13.96 -22.02 11.65
CA THR A 445 -14.71 -21.23 12.61
C THR A 445 -13.80 -20.75 13.73
N THR A 446 -14.19 -19.68 14.42
CA THR A 446 -13.41 -19.11 15.52
C THR A 446 -13.14 -20.14 16.62
N ASN A 447 -14.14 -20.91 17.05
CA ASN A 447 -13.97 -21.95 18.08
C ASN A 447 -13.05 -23.09 17.63
N ASN A 448 -13.13 -23.50 16.36
CA ASN A 448 -12.24 -24.53 15.83
C ASN A 448 -10.79 -24.00 15.74
N PHE A 449 -10.59 -22.74 15.34
CA PHE A 449 -9.26 -22.11 15.40
C PHE A 449 -8.69 -22.14 16.83
N GLU A 450 -9.51 -21.76 17.81
CA GLU A 450 -9.14 -21.75 19.22
C GLU A 450 -8.75 -23.13 19.76
N LEU A 451 -9.43 -24.18 19.28
CA LEU A 451 -9.11 -25.57 19.62
C LEU A 451 -7.82 -26.07 18.95
N MET A 452 -7.64 -25.77 17.66
CA MET A 452 -6.55 -26.33 16.84
C MET A 452 -5.20 -25.65 17.08
N ILE A 453 -5.19 -24.38 17.50
CA ILE A 453 -3.96 -23.58 17.66
C ILE A 453 -3.90 -23.05 19.10
N PRO A 454 -3.74 -23.90 20.12
CA PRO A 454 -3.78 -23.46 21.51
C PRO A 454 -2.68 -22.42 21.80
N CYS A 455 -3.01 -21.43 22.63
CA CYS A 455 -2.02 -20.49 23.15
C CYS A 455 -1.19 -21.20 24.23
N SER A 456 0.04 -21.57 23.90
CA SER A 456 1.01 -22.05 24.89
C SER A 456 1.49 -20.84 25.68
N GLY A 457 1.15 -20.78 26.97
CA GLY A 457 1.43 -19.65 27.86
C GLY A 457 2.90 -19.45 28.19
#